data_AF-A0AA37UQL8-F1
#
_entry.id   AF-A0AA37UQL8-F1
#
_cell.length_a   1.000
_cell.length_b   1.000
_cell.length_c   1.000
_cell.angle_alpha   90.00
_cell.angle_beta   90.00
_cell.angle_gamma   90.00
#
_symmetry.space_group_name_H-M   'P 1'
#
loop_
_entity.id
_entity.type
_entity.pdbx_description
1 polymer ?
#
loop_
_entity_poly.entity_id
_entity_poly.type
_entity_poly.pdbx_seq_one_letter_code
_entity_poly.pdbx_strand_id
1 'polypeptide(L)'
;MLGYRVPSPDEALLISGGRTKGNAPFRVVTGHGAFVLPFFRKARFLTLAMCESEVGEKCVTQQGITLNVRAVIAFKVGNDTESIISAAQRFLSEQDQMSVLTGRIFAGHLRSIIGSMTVEQIIRERQKLATEVLDGSKEEMARIGLSVDALQIQSIDDDGLGYINAMSAPHNAAIQQQAQIAQAQANQAAAEAEQESQRKQAEFARETAIVKAQYKAEVDKAQAEAAQAGPLAEAEAQREVLQMRTELAQRAAELRQQELVAEVVKPAEAEAERVRIMAVADAEKMKIQAEAAASHNRVALDKALIDQLPQIVEKAAIGLSNSNLTVLNGAEGLGQVAAGLVSQGMAIFGALRGDIVHYDDENLVPNGESHQ
;
A
#
# COMPACT_ATOMS: atom_id res chain seq x y z
N MET A 1 70.71 67.04 25.60
CA MET A 1 70.27 65.62 25.52
C MET A 1 71.44 64.78 25.03
N LEU A 2 71.63 63.55 25.56
CA LEU A 2 72.61 62.61 25.00
C LEU A 2 72.15 62.14 23.61
N GLY A 3 73.10 61.92 22.70
CA GLY A 3 72.84 61.53 21.32
C GLY A 3 72.43 60.07 21.11
N TYR A 4 71.98 59.35 22.13
CA TYR A 4 71.57 57.96 21.99
C TYR A 4 70.19 57.88 21.33
N ARG A 5 70.05 57.07 20.28
CA ARG A 5 68.77 56.79 19.61
C ARG A 5 68.56 55.29 19.49
N VAL A 6 67.32 54.88 19.63
CA VAL A 6 66.87 53.49 19.52
C VAL A 6 65.81 53.44 18.43
N PRO A 7 65.92 52.57 17.41
CA PRO A 7 64.81 52.28 16.51
C PRO A 7 63.77 51.41 17.22
N SER A 8 62.51 51.51 16.79
CA SER A 8 61.47 50.54 17.14
C SER A 8 61.82 49.15 16.56
N PRO A 9 61.20 48.04 17.04
CA PRO A 9 61.50 46.69 16.56
C PRO A 9 61.29 46.51 15.03
N ASP A 10 60.41 47.34 14.48
CA ASP A 10 59.98 47.47 13.10
C ASP A 10 60.64 48.65 12.36
N GLU A 11 61.76 49.20 12.86
CA GLU A 11 62.50 50.30 12.22
C GLU A 11 63.99 49.99 12.01
N ALA A 12 64.56 50.58 10.94
CA ALA A 12 66.00 50.73 10.77
C ALA A 12 66.45 52.17 11.07
N LEU A 13 67.34 52.33 12.05
CA LEU A 13 68.02 53.59 12.33
C LEU A 13 69.20 53.79 11.36
N LEU A 14 69.08 54.80 10.51
CA LEU A 14 70.07 55.17 9.50
C LEU A 14 70.90 56.36 9.97
N ILE A 15 72.23 56.22 9.96
CA ILE A 15 73.17 57.22 10.48
C ILE A 15 74.15 57.64 9.38
N SER A 16 74.02 58.87 8.88
CA SER A 16 74.89 59.47 7.87
C SER A 16 75.76 60.60 8.46
N GLY A 17 76.80 61.05 7.74
CA GLY A 17 77.71 62.13 8.17
C GLY A 17 78.99 61.68 8.87
N GLY A 18 79.38 60.40 8.77
CA GLY A 18 80.67 59.93 9.28
C GLY A 18 81.25 58.82 8.39
N ARG A 19 82.54 58.51 8.58
CA ARG A 19 83.19 57.36 7.92
C ARG A 19 82.43 56.07 8.23
N THR A 20 81.82 55.49 7.21
CA THR A 20 81.28 54.12 7.20
C THR A 20 82.42 53.11 7.09
N LYS A 21 82.12 51.84 7.38
CA LYS A 21 82.99 50.69 7.02
C LYS A 21 82.41 50.06 5.76
N GLY A 22 83.27 49.73 4.79
CA GLY A 22 82.84 49.23 3.49
C GLY A 22 82.21 50.30 2.60
N ASN A 23 81.58 49.88 1.49
CA ASN A 23 81.05 50.76 0.44
C ASN A 23 79.66 51.35 0.76
N ALA A 24 79.22 51.30 2.01
CA ALA A 24 77.87 51.73 2.41
C ALA A 24 77.76 53.27 2.54
N PRO A 25 76.70 53.90 2.02
CA PRO A 25 76.51 55.37 2.06
C PRO A 25 76.16 55.91 3.47
N PHE A 26 75.64 55.06 4.34
CA PHE A 26 75.32 55.35 5.74
C PHE A 26 75.42 54.07 6.57
N ARG A 27 75.50 54.21 7.90
CA ARG A 27 75.44 53.07 8.81
C ARG A 27 73.98 52.72 9.10
N VAL A 28 73.60 51.49 8.82
CA VAL A 28 72.35 50.86 9.28
C VAL A 28 72.51 50.36 10.72
N VAL A 29 71.44 50.44 11.51
CA VAL A 29 71.30 49.84 12.84
C VAL A 29 69.85 49.35 13.02
N THR A 30 69.68 48.09 13.43
CA THR A 30 68.38 47.45 13.68
C THR A 30 68.40 46.72 15.03
N GLY A 31 67.25 46.57 15.68
CA GLY A 31 67.08 45.80 16.93
C GLY A 31 67.80 46.31 18.18
N HIS A 32 68.69 47.30 18.08
CA HIS A 32 69.42 47.87 19.22
C HIS A 32 69.70 49.37 19.03
N GLY A 33 69.93 50.10 20.13
CA GLY A 33 70.25 51.52 20.08
C GLY A 33 71.70 51.82 19.67
N ALA A 34 71.94 53.06 19.21
CA ALA A 34 73.25 53.57 18.81
C ALA A 34 73.45 55.05 19.16
N PHE A 35 74.72 55.45 19.33
CA PHE A 35 75.09 56.83 19.68
C PHE A 35 75.40 57.69 18.44
N VAL A 36 74.65 58.77 18.29
CA VAL A 36 74.66 59.71 17.16
C VAL A 36 75.06 61.10 17.66
N LEU A 37 76.26 61.57 17.29
CA LEU A 37 76.71 62.92 17.65
C LEU A 37 75.95 63.96 16.81
N PRO A 38 75.11 64.84 17.41
CA PRO A 38 74.11 65.62 16.68
C PRO A 38 74.71 66.68 15.74
N PHE A 39 75.92 67.16 16.01
CA PHE A 39 76.59 68.17 15.18
C PHE A 39 77.28 67.59 13.93
N PHE A 40 77.58 66.29 13.92
CA PHE A 40 78.33 65.65 12.84
C PHE A 40 77.54 64.57 12.10
N ARG A 41 76.49 63.99 12.73
CA ARG A 41 75.74 62.87 12.17
C ARG A 41 74.25 63.16 12.13
N LYS A 42 73.62 62.86 11.00
CA LYS A 42 72.16 62.90 10.84
C LYS A 42 71.60 61.51 11.13
N ALA A 43 70.51 61.46 11.89
CA ALA A 43 69.69 60.27 12.09
C ALA A 43 68.39 60.36 11.28
N ARG A 44 67.98 59.24 10.71
CA ARG A 44 66.67 58.99 10.10
C ARG A 44 66.22 57.57 10.44
N PHE A 45 64.92 57.33 10.35
CA PHE A 45 64.34 56.01 10.52
C PHE A 45 63.67 55.61 9.20
N LEU A 46 63.83 54.36 8.80
CA LEU A 46 63.11 53.71 7.72
C LEU A 46 62.22 52.63 8.34
N THR A 47 60.95 52.57 7.95
CA THR A 47 60.09 51.46 8.38
C THR A 47 60.54 50.13 7.76
N LEU A 48 60.55 49.09 8.58
CA LEU A 48 60.66 47.68 8.20
C LEU A 48 59.31 46.96 8.40
N ALA A 49 58.27 47.69 8.83
CA ALA A 49 56.94 47.16 9.03
C ALA A 49 56.34 46.62 7.72
N MET A 50 55.32 45.79 7.88
CA MET A 50 54.59 45.21 6.77
C MET A 50 53.74 46.26 6.06
N CYS A 51 53.84 46.31 4.74
CA CYS A 51 53.09 47.19 3.86
C CYS A 51 52.25 46.37 2.87
N GLU A 52 51.13 46.94 2.45
CA GLU A 52 50.28 46.36 1.42
C GLU A 52 50.21 47.30 0.20
N SER A 53 50.08 46.71 -0.98
CA SER A 53 49.79 47.40 -2.23
C SER A 53 48.62 46.71 -2.91
N GLU A 54 47.51 47.43 -3.09
CA GLU A 54 46.45 47.00 -4.01
C GLU A 54 46.85 47.33 -5.45
N VAL A 55 46.53 46.42 -6.37
CA VAL A 55 46.72 46.59 -7.82
C VAL A 55 45.42 46.19 -8.50
N GLY A 56 44.82 47.12 -9.24
CA GLY A 56 43.72 46.84 -10.18
C GLY A 56 44.16 47.22 -11.59
N GLU A 57 44.28 46.24 -12.49
CA GLU A 57 44.79 46.44 -13.84
C GLU A 57 43.82 45.86 -14.87
N LYS A 58 43.59 46.59 -15.97
CA LYS A 58 42.84 46.08 -17.13
C LYS A 58 43.82 45.49 -18.14
N CYS A 59 43.75 44.18 -18.29
CA CYS A 59 44.67 43.36 -19.09
C CYS A 59 43.89 42.53 -20.12
N VAL A 60 44.56 42.08 -21.17
CA VAL A 60 43.96 41.25 -22.24
C VAL A 60 44.62 39.87 -22.21
N THR A 61 43.82 38.81 -22.30
CA THR A 61 44.31 37.42 -22.30
C THR A 61 44.86 36.99 -23.66
N GLN A 62 45.47 35.80 -23.72
CA GLN A 62 45.89 35.16 -24.97
C GLN A 62 44.74 35.02 -25.99
N GLN A 63 43.48 34.92 -25.52
CA GLN A 63 42.28 34.81 -26.35
C GLN A 63 41.76 36.17 -26.85
N GLY A 64 42.40 37.30 -26.50
CA GLY A 64 41.92 38.65 -26.82
C GLY A 64 40.79 39.15 -25.90
N ILE A 65 40.48 38.42 -24.83
CA ILE A 65 39.41 38.78 -23.89
C ILE A 65 39.98 39.78 -22.87
N THR A 66 39.28 40.89 -22.64
CA THR A 66 39.67 41.87 -21.63
C THR A 66 39.21 41.40 -20.26
N LEU A 67 40.11 41.43 -19.28
CA LEU A 67 39.85 41.14 -17.87
C LEU A 67 40.31 42.31 -17.00
N ASN A 68 39.54 42.61 -15.96
CA ASN A 68 39.92 43.48 -14.87
C ASN A 68 40.36 42.61 -13.68
N VAL A 69 41.66 42.62 -13.36
CA VAL A 69 42.24 41.79 -12.30
C VAL A 69 42.69 42.65 -11.13
N ARG A 70 42.19 42.31 -9.94
CA ARG A 70 42.61 42.91 -8.67
C ARG A 70 43.47 41.93 -7.88
N ALA A 71 44.59 42.41 -7.35
CA ALA A 71 45.49 41.68 -6.48
C ALA A 71 45.97 42.55 -5.31
N VAL A 72 46.31 41.91 -4.19
CA VAL A 72 47.05 42.52 -3.08
C VAL A 72 48.44 41.91 -3.04
N ILE A 73 49.45 42.77 -2.93
CA ILE A 73 50.83 42.40 -2.68
C ILE A 73 51.18 42.82 -1.25
N ALA A 74 51.56 41.85 -0.43
CA ALA A 74 52.01 42.05 0.94
C ALA A 74 53.54 42.00 0.96
N PHE A 75 54.18 43.12 1.29
CA PHE A 75 55.63 43.30 1.15
C PHE A 75 56.22 44.13 2.31
N LYS A 76 57.54 44.06 2.48
CA LYS A 76 58.31 44.88 3.44
C LYS A 76 59.70 45.18 2.89
N VAL A 77 60.49 45.96 3.63
CA VAL A 77 61.93 46.09 3.36
C VAL A 77 62.63 44.77 3.69
N GLY A 78 63.59 44.34 2.87
CA GLY A 78 64.35 43.11 3.14
C GLY A 78 65.17 43.19 4.44
N ASN A 79 65.27 42.07 5.17
CA ASN A 79 65.91 42.02 6.50
C ASN A 79 67.44 42.21 6.47
N ASP A 80 68.07 42.08 5.30
CA ASP A 80 69.51 42.20 5.12
C ASP A 80 69.96 43.68 4.96
N THR A 81 71.26 43.92 5.12
CA THR A 81 71.80 45.30 5.09
C THR A 81 71.80 45.93 3.69
N GLU A 82 71.84 45.13 2.62
CA GLU A 82 71.88 45.63 1.24
C GLU A 82 70.48 46.06 0.77
N SER A 83 69.45 45.30 1.15
CA SER A 83 68.04 45.67 1.00
C SER A 83 67.71 46.95 1.76
N ILE A 84 68.08 47.06 3.04
CA ILE A 84 67.81 48.27 3.83
C ILE A 84 68.52 49.50 3.23
N ILE A 85 69.76 49.37 2.73
CA ILE A 85 70.45 50.45 2.01
C ILE A 85 69.70 50.80 0.72
N SER A 86 69.31 49.79 -0.07
CA SER A 86 68.64 49.94 -1.37
C SER A 86 67.27 50.61 -1.27
N ALA A 87 66.48 50.25 -0.26
CA ALA A 87 65.20 50.86 0.03
C ALA A 87 65.38 52.29 0.57
N ALA A 88 66.29 52.48 1.54
CA ALA A 88 66.57 53.80 2.10
C ALA A 88 67.09 54.82 1.07
N GLN A 89 67.91 54.41 0.10
CA GLN A 89 68.36 55.32 -0.96
C GLN A 89 67.24 55.82 -1.87
N ARG A 90 66.09 55.14 -1.91
CA ARG A 90 64.95 55.46 -2.77
C ARG A 90 63.79 56.12 -2.02
N PHE A 91 63.44 55.56 -0.85
CA PHE A 91 62.16 55.84 -0.20
C PHE A 91 62.27 56.63 1.13
N LEU A 92 63.48 56.90 1.65
CA LEU A 92 63.63 57.48 3.00
C LEU A 92 62.93 58.84 3.20
N SER A 93 62.73 59.60 2.13
CA SER A 93 61.98 60.87 2.14
C SER A 93 60.48 60.70 1.86
N GLU A 94 60.08 59.60 1.23
CA GLU A 94 58.76 59.38 0.61
C GLU A 94 58.38 57.90 0.78
N GLN A 95 58.21 57.47 2.03
CA GLN A 95 58.02 56.04 2.36
C GLN A 95 56.68 55.50 1.81
N ASP A 96 55.67 56.36 1.67
CA ASP A 96 54.38 56.04 1.07
C ASP A 96 54.46 55.66 -0.42
N GLN A 97 55.53 56.06 -1.14
CA GLN A 97 55.75 55.66 -2.53
C GLN A 97 56.18 54.20 -2.69
N MET A 98 56.46 53.48 -1.59
CA MET A 98 56.82 52.06 -1.65
C MET A 98 55.67 51.19 -2.16
N SER A 99 54.43 51.44 -1.72
CA SER A 99 53.25 50.73 -2.23
C SER A 99 52.98 51.09 -3.69
N VAL A 100 53.01 52.39 -4.03
CA VAL A 100 52.81 52.89 -5.41
C VAL A 100 53.80 52.29 -6.41
N LEU A 101 55.10 52.23 -6.05
CA LEU A 101 56.10 51.62 -6.95
C LEU A 101 55.94 50.11 -7.06
N THR A 102 55.70 49.43 -5.94
CA THR A 102 55.46 47.98 -5.91
C THR A 102 54.26 47.61 -6.78
N GLY A 103 53.13 48.29 -6.58
CA GLY A 103 51.92 48.08 -7.36
C GLY A 103 52.12 48.30 -8.85
N ARG A 104 52.87 49.33 -9.25
CA ARG A 104 53.20 49.59 -10.67
C ARG A 104 54.07 48.50 -11.29
N ILE A 105 55.04 47.94 -10.55
CA ILE A 105 55.86 46.81 -11.00
C ILE A 105 54.98 45.58 -11.19
N PHE A 106 54.20 45.21 -10.17
CA PHE A 106 53.32 44.05 -10.22
C PHE A 106 52.23 44.15 -11.28
N ALA A 107 51.69 45.34 -11.56
CA ALA A 107 50.78 45.58 -12.68
C ALA A 107 51.42 45.27 -14.05
N GLY A 108 52.73 45.52 -14.20
CA GLY A 108 53.49 45.15 -15.39
C GLY A 108 53.57 43.64 -15.60
N HIS A 109 53.99 42.91 -14.56
CA HIS A 109 54.12 41.45 -14.60
C HIS A 109 52.75 40.75 -14.74
N LEU A 110 51.72 41.21 -14.02
CA LEU A 110 50.33 40.75 -14.17
C LEU A 110 49.87 40.87 -15.62
N ARG A 111 50.02 42.06 -16.24
CA ARG A 111 49.60 42.29 -17.63
C ARG A 111 50.36 41.40 -18.61
N SER A 112 51.65 41.18 -18.39
CA SER A 112 52.49 40.33 -19.24
C SER A 112 52.11 38.84 -19.17
N ILE A 113 51.89 38.31 -17.97
CA ILE A 113 51.61 36.88 -17.76
C ILE A 113 50.18 36.55 -18.17
N ILE A 114 49.20 37.41 -17.84
CA ILE A 114 47.81 37.26 -18.28
C ILE A 114 47.70 37.24 -19.81
N GLY A 115 48.52 38.04 -20.52
CA GLY A 115 48.60 38.01 -21.99
C GLY A 115 49.08 36.69 -22.60
N SER A 116 49.67 35.79 -21.80
CA SER A 116 50.12 34.45 -22.22
C SER A 116 49.18 33.31 -21.79
N MET A 117 48.19 33.58 -20.94
CA MET A 117 47.25 32.60 -20.40
C MET A 117 45.84 32.74 -21.01
N THR A 118 45.04 31.67 -20.92
CA THR A 118 43.60 31.70 -21.24
C THR A 118 42.75 32.06 -20.02
N VAL A 119 41.52 32.56 -20.22
CA VAL A 119 40.61 32.94 -19.12
C VAL A 119 40.34 31.76 -18.18
N GLU A 120 40.19 30.55 -18.74
CA GLU A 120 39.95 29.32 -17.98
C GLU A 120 41.17 28.97 -17.10
N GLN A 121 42.39 29.14 -17.60
CA GLN A 121 43.61 28.94 -16.81
C GLN A 121 43.73 29.97 -15.68
N ILE A 122 43.50 31.25 -15.98
CA ILE A 122 43.59 32.34 -14.99
C ILE A 122 42.55 32.14 -13.86
N ILE A 123 41.35 31.64 -14.18
CA ILE A 123 40.29 31.38 -13.19
C ILE A 123 40.53 30.10 -12.37
N ARG A 124 41.04 29.03 -12.99
CA ARG A 124 41.29 27.71 -12.34
C ARG A 124 42.62 27.65 -11.59
N GLU A 125 43.69 28.21 -12.15
CA GLU A 125 45.07 28.09 -11.69
C GLU A 125 45.57 29.38 -11.02
N ARG A 126 44.69 30.09 -10.30
CA ARG A 126 45.00 31.40 -9.65
C ARG A 126 46.30 31.41 -8.84
N GLN A 127 46.61 30.32 -8.14
CA GLN A 127 47.84 30.19 -7.36
C GLN A 127 49.10 30.14 -8.22
N LYS A 128 49.02 29.55 -9.41
CA LYS A 128 50.12 29.50 -10.39
C LYS A 128 50.35 30.87 -11.02
N LEU A 129 49.28 31.56 -11.44
CA LEU A 129 49.36 32.97 -11.86
C LEU A 129 50.03 33.83 -10.78
N ALA A 130 49.62 33.70 -9.51
CA ALA A 130 50.24 34.44 -8.41
C ALA A 130 51.74 34.08 -8.21
N THR A 131 52.12 32.84 -8.46
CA THR A 131 53.51 32.35 -8.33
C THR A 131 54.38 32.86 -9.49
N GLU A 132 53.92 32.74 -10.74
CA GLU A 132 54.63 33.23 -11.93
C GLU A 132 54.82 34.76 -11.87
N VAL A 133 53.80 35.51 -11.41
CA VAL A 133 53.87 36.96 -11.21
C VAL A 133 54.85 37.34 -10.10
N LEU A 134 54.88 36.58 -9.00
CA LEU A 134 55.86 36.76 -7.93
C LEU A 134 57.29 36.49 -8.45
N ASP A 135 57.48 35.39 -9.18
CA ASP A 135 58.78 34.98 -9.73
C ASP A 135 59.33 36.00 -10.74
N GLY A 136 58.50 36.49 -11.67
CA GLY A 136 58.89 37.56 -12.62
C GLY A 136 59.28 38.87 -11.92
N SER A 137 58.63 39.18 -10.79
CA SER A 137 58.88 40.41 -10.03
C SER A 137 60.10 40.35 -9.09
N LYS A 138 60.66 39.16 -8.80
CA LYS A 138 61.71 38.96 -7.79
C LYS A 138 62.95 39.81 -8.00
N GLU A 139 63.44 39.91 -9.23
CA GLU A 139 64.67 40.67 -9.51
C GLU A 139 64.46 42.18 -9.29
N GLU A 140 63.33 42.71 -9.73
CA GLU A 140 63.01 44.14 -9.59
C GLU A 140 62.76 44.52 -8.13
N MET A 141 62.06 43.67 -7.37
CA MET A 141 61.86 43.82 -5.92
C MET A 141 63.19 43.83 -5.15
N ALA A 142 64.05 42.83 -5.39
CA ALA A 142 65.37 42.76 -4.78
C ALA A 142 66.23 43.99 -5.15
N ARG A 143 66.19 44.43 -6.41
CA ARG A 143 66.92 45.62 -6.90
C ARG A 143 66.50 46.90 -6.18
N ILE A 144 65.24 47.02 -5.73
CA ILE A 144 64.75 48.16 -4.92
C ILE A 144 64.87 47.97 -3.40
N GLY A 145 65.30 46.79 -2.94
CA GLY A 145 65.47 46.46 -1.51
C GLY A 145 64.19 46.04 -0.80
N LEU A 146 63.16 45.65 -1.55
CA LEU A 146 61.89 45.16 -1.01
C LEU A 146 61.80 43.64 -1.12
N SER A 147 61.13 43.02 -0.15
CA SER A 147 60.86 41.59 -0.06
C SER A 147 59.35 41.39 0.01
N VAL A 148 58.83 40.48 -0.80
CA VAL A 148 57.39 40.20 -0.92
C VAL A 148 57.11 38.89 -0.20
N ASP A 149 56.28 38.93 0.84
CA ASP A 149 55.92 37.75 1.62
C ASP A 149 54.76 36.99 0.96
N ALA A 150 53.81 37.72 0.35
CA ALA A 150 52.66 37.12 -0.31
C ALA A 150 52.11 38.00 -1.46
N LEU A 151 51.47 37.34 -2.42
CA LEU A 151 50.62 37.96 -3.43
C LEU A 151 49.33 37.15 -3.55
N GLN A 152 48.19 37.83 -3.52
CA GLN A 152 46.87 37.19 -3.63
C GLN A 152 46.00 37.90 -4.68
N ILE A 153 45.43 37.11 -5.59
CA ILE A 153 44.42 37.61 -6.55
C ILE A 153 43.07 37.74 -5.84
N GLN A 154 42.60 38.97 -5.60
CA GLN A 154 41.29 39.26 -5.00
C GLN A 154 40.15 38.90 -5.97
N SER A 155 40.14 39.48 -7.17
CA SER A 155 39.05 39.29 -8.14
C SER A 155 39.56 39.25 -9.58
N ILE A 156 38.85 38.52 -10.41
CA ILE A 156 38.98 38.52 -11.88
C ILE A 156 37.56 38.76 -12.39
N ASP A 157 37.40 39.79 -13.22
CA ASP A 157 36.13 40.25 -13.79
C ASP A 157 36.29 40.47 -15.30
N ASP A 158 35.24 40.33 -16.10
CA ASP A 158 35.27 40.48 -17.57
C ASP A 158 34.69 41.80 -18.08
N ASP A 159 34.54 42.80 -17.21
CA ASP A 159 34.10 44.17 -17.52
C ASP A 159 32.69 44.22 -18.16
N GLY A 160 31.88 43.17 -17.93
CA GLY A 160 30.54 43.01 -18.48
C GLY A 160 30.46 42.22 -19.80
N LEU A 161 31.56 41.66 -20.30
CA LEU A 161 31.56 40.80 -21.48
C LEU A 161 30.77 39.49 -21.28
N GLY A 162 30.58 39.06 -20.03
CA GLY A 162 29.74 37.91 -19.67
C GLY A 162 30.32 36.54 -20.06
N TYR A 163 31.58 36.49 -20.51
CA TYR A 163 32.30 35.27 -20.86
C TYR A 163 32.45 34.32 -19.66
N ILE A 164 32.75 34.87 -18.47
CA ILE A 164 32.87 34.11 -17.22
C ILE A 164 31.52 33.49 -16.82
N ASN A 165 30.43 34.24 -17.05
CA ASN A 165 29.06 33.76 -16.82
C ASN A 165 28.68 32.66 -17.83
N ALA A 166 29.02 32.84 -19.11
CA ALA A 166 28.78 31.84 -20.16
C ALA A 166 29.55 30.54 -19.94
N MET A 167 30.81 30.61 -19.50
CA MET A 167 31.60 29.43 -19.10
C MET A 167 30.97 28.68 -17.91
N SER A 168 30.36 29.43 -16.98
CA SER A 168 29.72 28.87 -15.77
C SER A 168 28.34 28.27 -16.05
N ALA A 169 27.62 28.78 -17.05
CA ALA A 169 26.26 28.38 -17.40
C ALA A 169 26.05 26.85 -17.59
N PRO A 170 26.85 26.10 -18.37
CA PRO A 170 26.64 24.65 -18.52
C PRO A 170 26.89 23.86 -17.22
N HIS A 171 27.82 24.32 -16.38
CA HIS A 171 28.07 23.68 -15.08
C HIS A 171 26.91 23.94 -14.10
N ASN A 172 26.42 25.17 -14.05
CA ASN A 172 25.24 25.54 -13.28
C ASN A 172 23.99 24.78 -13.74
N ALA A 173 23.79 24.62 -15.05
CA ALA A 173 22.70 23.83 -15.61
C ALA A 173 22.80 22.35 -15.23
N ALA A 174 24.01 21.76 -15.27
CA ALA A 174 24.23 20.37 -14.83
C ALA A 174 23.96 20.18 -13.33
N ILE A 175 24.36 21.13 -12.48
CA ILE A 175 24.04 21.12 -11.04
C ILE A 175 22.52 21.22 -10.83
N GLN A 176 21.83 22.12 -11.53
CA GLN A 176 20.38 22.26 -11.46
C GLN A 176 19.65 21.00 -11.93
N GLN A 177 20.08 20.39 -13.03
CA GLN A 177 19.53 19.13 -13.52
C GLN A 177 19.74 17.99 -12.52
N GLN A 178 20.95 17.86 -11.94
CA GLN A 178 21.23 16.84 -10.94
C GLN A 178 20.41 17.05 -9.66
N ALA A 179 20.20 18.29 -9.23
CA ALA A 179 19.32 18.62 -8.10
C ALA A 179 17.84 18.28 -8.40
N GLN A 180 17.36 18.57 -9.61
CA GLN A 180 16.01 18.18 -10.05
C GLN A 180 15.83 16.66 -10.10
N ILE A 181 16.82 15.91 -10.61
CA ILE A 181 16.80 14.44 -10.63
C ILE A 181 16.78 13.88 -9.20
N ALA A 182 17.64 14.39 -8.30
CA ALA A 182 17.67 13.97 -6.90
C ALA A 182 16.35 14.28 -6.17
N GLN A 183 15.75 15.44 -6.41
CA GLN A 183 14.45 15.80 -5.85
C GLN A 183 13.31 14.93 -6.42
N ALA A 184 13.33 14.62 -7.71
CA ALA A 184 12.35 13.73 -8.34
C ALA A 184 12.44 12.30 -7.77
N GLN A 185 13.66 11.78 -7.60
CA GLN A 185 13.90 10.47 -6.97
C GLN A 185 13.46 10.44 -5.50
N ALA A 186 13.74 11.50 -4.73
CA ALA A 186 13.28 11.63 -3.35
C ALA A 186 11.75 11.69 -3.25
N ASN A 187 11.10 12.46 -4.14
CA ASN A 187 9.63 12.55 -4.21
C ASN A 187 9.01 11.21 -4.61
N GLN A 188 9.60 10.49 -5.57
CA GLN A 188 9.13 9.17 -5.98
C GLN A 188 9.25 8.16 -4.82
N ALA A 189 10.41 8.07 -4.17
CA ALA A 189 10.62 7.17 -3.04
C ALA A 189 9.68 7.47 -1.86
N ALA A 190 9.39 8.75 -1.59
CA ALA A 190 8.40 9.14 -0.60
C ALA A 190 6.98 8.69 -1.00
N ALA A 191 6.56 8.93 -2.23
CA ALA A 191 5.25 8.52 -2.73
C ALA A 191 5.07 6.99 -2.77
N GLU A 192 6.12 6.24 -3.13
CA GLU A 192 6.13 4.77 -3.09
C GLU A 192 5.99 4.26 -1.64
N ALA A 193 6.73 4.83 -0.69
CA ALA A 193 6.61 4.48 0.72
C ALA A 193 5.24 4.84 1.33
N GLU A 194 4.65 5.97 0.93
CA GLU A 194 3.28 6.34 1.31
C GLU A 194 2.25 5.36 0.74
N GLN A 195 2.35 4.99 -0.54
CA GLN A 195 1.46 4.00 -1.15
C GLN A 195 1.60 2.61 -0.53
N GLU A 196 2.83 2.18 -0.21
CA GLU A 196 3.05 0.89 0.47
C GLU A 196 2.47 0.91 1.90
N SER A 197 2.64 2.02 2.61
CA SER A 197 2.03 2.24 3.93
C SER A 197 0.50 2.21 3.88
N GLN A 198 -0.12 2.91 2.92
CA GLN A 198 -1.57 2.90 2.71
C GLN A 198 -2.09 1.50 2.35
N ARG A 199 -1.39 0.78 1.47
CA ARG A 199 -1.73 -0.62 1.12
C ARG A 199 -1.68 -1.54 2.33
N LYS A 200 -0.61 -1.48 3.13
CA LYS A 200 -0.47 -2.26 4.37
C LYS A 200 -1.58 -1.92 5.38
N GLN A 201 -1.91 -0.65 5.56
CA GLN A 201 -3.02 -0.23 6.42
C GLN A 201 -4.37 -0.79 5.94
N ALA A 202 -4.65 -0.76 4.63
CA ALA A 202 -5.87 -1.34 4.05
C ALA A 202 -5.91 -2.88 4.18
N GLU A 203 -4.77 -3.55 4.06
CA GLU A 203 -4.62 -5.00 4.24
C GLU A 203 -4.89 -5.42 5.70
N PHE A 204 -4.24 -4.78 6.68
CA PHE A 204 -4.51 -5.00 8.11
C PHE A 204 -5.96 -4.66 8.50
N ALA A 205 -6.55 -3.62 7.90
CA ALA A 205 -7.95 -3.27 8.14
C ALA A 205 -8.91 -4.36 7.59
N ARG A 206 -8.62 -4.91 6.40
CA ARG A 206 -9.37 -6.04 5.82
C ARG A 206 -9.23 -7.30 6.65
N GLU A 207 -8.01 -7.66 7.06
CA GLU A 207 -7.76 -8.82 7.92
C GLU A 207 -8.49 -8.70 9.26
N THR A 208 -8.39 -7.53 9.91
CA THR A 208 -9.14 -7.20 11.13
C THR A 208 -10.65 -7.32 10.94
N ALA A 209 -11.18 -6.93 9.77
CA ALA A 209 -12.60 -7.06 9.46
C ALA A 209 -13.03 -8.53 9.27
N ILE A 210 -12.21 -9.35 8.60
CA ILE A 210 -12.44 -10.79 8.43
C ILE A 210 -12.44 -11.50 9.79
N VAL A 211 -11.43 -11.24 10.62
CA VAL A 211 -11.32 -11.84 11.97
C VAL A 211 -12.50 -11.43 12.86
N LYS A 212 -12.92 -10.16 12.81
CA LYS A 212 -14.14 -9.70 13.51
C LYS A 212 -15.42 -10.37 13.00
N ALA A 213 -15.53 -10.61 11.69
CA ALA A 213 -16.67 -11.32 11.11
C ALA A 213 -16.69 -12.80 11.49
N GLN A 214 -15.52 -13.46 11.55
CA GLN A 214 -15.38 -14.85 12.02
C GLN A 214 -15.76 -14.97 13.49
N TYR A 215 -15.18 -14.17 14.39
CA TYR A 215 -15.57 -14.15 15.80
C TYR A 215 -17.06 -13.85 15.99
N LYS A 216 -17.63 -12.93 15.20
CA LYS A 216 -19.08 -12.69 15.25
C LYS A 216 -19.87 -13.92 14.81
N ALA A 217 -19.51 -14.59 13.72
CA ALA A 217 -20.20 -15.80 13.27
C ALA A 217 -20.11 -16.95 14.31
N GLU A 218 -18.98 -17.10 15.01
CA GLU A 218 -18.82 -18.05 16.11
C GLU A 218 -19.70 -17.68 17.31
N VAL A 219 -19.74 -16.41 17.71
CA VAL A 219 -20.59 -15.90 18.80
C VAL A 219 -22.08 -16.04 18.46
N ASP A 220 -22.50 -15.61 17.27
CA ASP A 220 -23.88 -15.71 16.79
C ASP A 220 -24.32 -17.18 16.72
N LYS A 221 -23.43 -18.09 16.28
CA LYS A 221 -23.67 -19.55 16.29
C LYS A 221 -23.82 -20.09 17.72
N ALA A 222 -22.90 -19.78 18.62
CA ALA A 222 -22.95 -20.26 20.01
C ALA A 222 -24.20 -19.73 20.75
N GLN A 223 -24.63 -18.50 20.45
CA GLN A 223 -25.88 -17.94 20.94
C GLN A 223 -27.11 -18.67 20.36
N ALA A 224 -27.09 -19.03 19.07
CA ALA A 224 -28.17 -19.80 18.45
C ALA A 224 -28.27 -21.22 19.04
N GLU A 225 -27.14 -21.91 19.26
CA GLU A 225 -27.10 -23.22 19.91
C GLU A 225 -27.62 -23.14 21.37
N ALA A 226 -27.18 -22.14 22.14
CA ALA A 226 -27.67 -21.90 23.50
C ALA A 226 -29.18 -21.55 23.55
N ALA A 227 -29.68 -20.79 22.57
CA ALA A 227 -31.09 -20.43 22.47
C ALA A 227 -31.98 -21.62 22.04
N GLN A 228 -31.44 -22.58 21.28
CA GLN A 228 -32.15 -23.81 20.91
C GLN A 228 -32.15 -24.85 22.04
N ALA A 229 -31.12 -24.88 22.88
CA ALA A 229 -30.97 -25.88 23.95
C ALA A 229 -32.15 -25.91 24.94
N GLY A 230 -32.72 -24.75 25.30
CA GLY A 230 -33.90 -24.67 26.17
C GLY A 230 -35.14 -25.34 25.57
N PRO A 231 -35.67 -24.85 24.43
CA PRO A 231 -36.81 -25.46 23.74
C PRO A 231 -36.58 -26.92 23.34
N LEU A 232 -35.35 -27.33 23.02
CA LEU A 232 -35.03 -28.73 22.73
C LEU A 232 -35.18 -29.60 23.98
N ALA A 233 -34.59 -29.19 25.12
CA ALA A 233 -34.70 -29.91 26.38
C ALA A 233 -36.16 -29.96 26.90
N GLU A 234 -36.94 -28.89 26.71
CA GLU A 234 -38.38 -28.90 26.99
C GLU A 234 -39.13 -29.91 26.10
N ALA A 235 -38.81 -29.97 24.80
CA ALA A 235 -39.42 -30.91 23.88
C ALA A 235 -39.02 -32.38 24.16
N GLU A 236 -37.77 -32.62 24.55
CA GLU A 236 -37.29 -33.95 24.97
C GLU A 236 -37.96 -34.41 26.27
N ALA A 237 -38.03 -33.55 27.29
CA ALA A 237 -38.74 -33.85 28.54
C ALA A 237 -40.25 -34.09 28.31
N GLN A 238 -40.88 -33.31 27.43
CA GLN A 238 -42.27 -33.55 27.03
C GLN A 238 -42.44 -34.89 26.29
N ARG A 239 -41.50 -35.27 25.41
CA ARG A 239 -41.52 -36.56 24.73
C ARG A 239 -41.35 -37.74 25.69
N GLU A 240 -40.46 -37.64 26.68
CA GLU A 240 -40.28 -38.65 27.71
C GLU A 240 -41.55 -38.81 28.57
N VAL A 241 -42.14 -37.70 29.04
CA VAL A 241 -43.42 -37.72 29.78
C VAL A 241 -44.56 -38.31 28.93
N LEU A 242 -44.60 -38.03 27.63
CA LEU A 242 -45.58 -38.63 26.71
C LEU A 242 -45.35 -40.13 26.51
N GLN A 243 -44.10 -40.58 26.34
CA GLN A 243 -43.74 -41.99 26.23
C GLN A 243 -44.17 -42.78 27.47
N MET A 244 -43.81 -42.29 28.66
CA MET A 244 -44.22 -42.87 29.95
C MET A 244 -45.75 -42.94 30.09
N ARG A 245 -46.47 -41.90 29.64
CA ARG A 245 -47.95 -41.90 29.62
C ARG A 245 -48.52 -42.93 28.64
N THR A 246 -47.94 -43.09 27.45
CA THR A 246 -48.40 -44.12 26.50
C THR A 246 -48.12 -45.54 26.97
N GLU A 247 -46.99 -45.79 27.64
CA GLU A 247 -46.70 -47.11 28.19
C GLU A 247 -47.64 -47.46 29.36
N LEU A 248 -47.90 -46.50 30.26
CA LEU A 248 -48.91 -46.66 31.31
C LEU A 248 -50.31 -46.91 30.73
N ALA A 249 -50.69 -46.22 29.65
CA ALA A 249 -51.97 -46.42 28.97
C ALA A 249 -52.07 -47.80 28.29
N GLN A 250 -50.98 -48.29 27.69
CA GLN A 250 -50.91 -49.64 27.11
C GLN A 250 -51.07 -50.71 28.20
N ARG A 251 -50.30 -50.62 29.29
CA ARG A 251 -50.41 -51.55 30.44
C ARG A 251 -51.81 -51.53 31.06
N ALA A 252 -52.44 -50.35 31.16
CA ALA A 252 -53.81 -50.23 31.65
C ALA A 252 -54.86 -50.84 30.70
N ALA A 253 -54.68 -50.70 29.38
CA ALA A 253 -55.54 -51.33 28.38
C ALA A 253 -55.39 -52.87 28.39
N GLU A 254 -54.17 -53.38 28.55
CA GLU A 254 -53.89 -54.82 28.63
C GLU A 254 -54.50 -55.45 29.89
N LEU A 255 -54.36 -54.80 31.06
CA LEU A 255 -55.05 -55.21 32.29
C LEU A 255 -56.58 -55.25 32.09
N ARG A 256 -57.16 -54.20 31.49
CA ARG A 256 -58.60 -54.14 31.21
C ARG A 256 -59.07 -55.22 30.23
N GLN A 257 -58.22 -55.64 29.30
CA GLN A 257 -58.51 -56.76 28.40
C GLN A 257 -58.51 -58.09 29.16
N GLN A 258 -57.60 -58.29 30.12
CA GLN A 258 -57.61 -59.47 31.00
C GLN A 258 -58.84 -59.50 31.92
N GLU A 259 -59.26 -58.35 32.47
CA GLU A 259 -60.50 -58.20 33.23
C GLU A 259 -61.73 -58.58 32.40
N LEU A 260 -61.88 -58.02 31.19
CA LEU A 260 -63.00 -58.33 30.28
C LEU A 260 -63.07 -59.80 29.87
N VAL A 261 -61.92 -60.46 29.67
CA VAL A 261 -61.88 -61.91 29.40
C VAL A 261 -62.28 -62.72 30.65
N ALA A 262 -61.93 -62.27 31.85
CA ALA A 262 -62.33 -62.93 33.08
C ALA A 262 -63.83 -62.75 33.40
N GLU A 263 -64.40 -61.56 33.14
CA GLU A 263 -65.77 -61.20 33.51
C GLU A 263 -66.81 -61.59 32.44
N VAL A 264 -66.50 -61.44 31.14
CA VAL A 264 -67.49 -61.65 30.06
C VAL A 264 -67.37 -63.03 29.42
N VAL A 265 -66.15 -63.47 29.10
CA VAL A 265 -65.95 -64.69 28.29
C VAL A 265 -66.19 -65.96 29.12
N LYS A 266 -65.60 -66.06 30.31
CA LYS A 266 -65.71 -67.25 31.17
C LYS A 266 -67.16 -67.66 31.53
N PRO A 267 -68.08 -66.75 31.95
CA PRO A 267 -69.47 -67.15 32.20
C PRO A 267 -70.24 -67.45 30.90
N ALA A 268 -69.90 -66.81 29.77
CA ALA A 268 -70.51 -67.12 28.48
C ALA A 268 -70.12 -68.53 27.98
N GLU A 269 -68.85 -68.92 28.15
CA GLU A 269 -68.38 -70.29 27.87
C GLU A 269 -69.05 -71.33 28.77
N ALA A 270 -69.17 -71.04 30.07
CA ALA A 270 -69.83 -71.92 31.03
C ALA A 270 -71.33 -72.14 30.70
N GLU A 271 -72.04 -71.09 30.30
CA GLU A 271 -73.45 -71.20 29.90
C GLU A 271 -73.61 -71.94 28.56
N ALA A 272 -72.71 -71.70 27.58
CA ALA A 272 -72.73 -72.41 26.31
C ALA A 272 -72.54 -73.93 26.48
N GLU A 273 -71.65 -74.36 27.38
CA GLU A 273 -71.44 -75.78 27.67
C GLU A 273 -72.62 -76.39 28.46
N ARG A 274 -73.24 -75.62 29.38
CA ARG A 274 -74.47 -76.04 30.08
C ARG A 274 -75.60 -76.34 29.09
N VAL A 275 -75.76 -75.51 28.05
CA VAL A 275 -76.76 -75.71 26.99
C VAL A 275 -76.45 -76.96 26.14
N ARG A 276 -75.17 -77.23 25.81
CA ARG A 276 -74.78 -78.47 25.10
C ARG A 276 -75.16 -79.73 25.89
N ILE A 277 -74.86 -79.77 27.17
CA ILE A 277 -75.10 -80.95 28.01
C ILE A 277 -76.61 -81.24 28.12
N MET A 278 -77.45 -80.21 28.26
CA MET A 278 -78.90 -80.38 28.21
C MET A 278 -79.38 -80.91 26.85
N ALA A 279 -78.88 -80.35 25.73
CA ALA A 279 -79.29 -80.77 24.39
C ALA A 279 -78.95 -82.24 24.07
N VAL A 280 -77.83 -82.76 24.58
CA VAL A 280 -77.47 -84.18 24.45
C VAL A 280 -78.40 -85.06 25.31
N ALA A 281 -78.68 -84.67 26.55
CA ALA A 281 -79.51 -85.45 27.46
C ALA A 281 -80.97 -85.60 26.98
N ASP A 282 -81.55 -84.56 26.36
CA ASP A 282 -82.90 -84.64 25.80
C ASP A 282 -82.95 -85.49 24.51
N ALA A 283 -81.86 -85.52 23.72
CA ALA A 283 -81.76 -86.35 22.52
C ALA A 283 -81.74 -87.86 22.83
N GLU A 284 -81.02 -88.28 23.88
CA GLU A 284 -81.04 -89.68 24.33
C GLU A 284 -82.42 -90.11 24.83
N LYS A 285 -83.12 -89.22 25.54
CA LYS A 285 -84.48 -89.43 26.05
C LYS A 285 -85.49 -89.76 24.95
N MET A 286 -85.48 -89.00 23.85
CA MET A 286 -86.35 -89.25 22.71
C MET A 286 -86.08 -90.61 22.05
N LYS A 287 -84.80 -91.01 21.94
CA LYS A 287 -84.42 -92.27 21.28
C LYS A 287 -84.95 -93.49 22.04
N ILE A 288 -84.81 -93.51 23.36
CA ILE A 288 -85.28 -94.61 24.22
C ILE A 288 -86.82 -94.73 24.18
N GLN A 289 -87.54 -93.61 24.07
CA GLN A 289 -89.00 -93.62 23.93
C GLN A 289 -89.47 -94.13 22.56
N ALA A 290 -88.73 -93.84 21.48
CA ALA A 290 -89.08 -94.30 20.14
C ALA A 290 -88.92 -95.82 19.98
N GLU A 291 -87.85 -96.41 20.52
CA GLU A 291 -87.57 -97.84 20.40
C GLU A 291 -88.57 -98.72 21.19
N ALA A 292 -89.17 -98.20 22.26
CA ALA A 292 -90.19 -98.88 23.06
C ALA A 292 -91.60 -98.94 22.41
N ALA A 293 -91.85 -98.12 21.38
CA ALA A 293 -93.19 -98.00 20.76
C ALA A 293 -93.42 -98.94 19.56
N ALA A 294 -92.38 -99.60 19.06
CA ALA A 294 -92.43 -100.32 17.77
C ALA A 294 -93.04 -101.74 17.84
N SER A 295 -93.40 -102.24 19.03
CA SER A 295 -93.60 -103.68 19.25
C SER A 295 -94.84 -104.06 20.06
N HIS A 296 -96.05 -103.58 19.69
CA HIS A 296 -97.29 -104.39 19.77
C HIS A 296 -98.49 -103.74 19.04
N ASN A 297 -99.47 -104.58 18.69
CA ASN A 297 -100.84 -104.28 18.22
C ASN A 297 -101.05 -103.63 16.83
N ARG A 298 -101.39 -104.50 15.87
CA ARG A 298 -102.29 -104.19 14.74
C ARG A 298 -103.76 -104.08 15.23
N VAL A 299 -104.64 -103.67 14.30
CA VAL A 299 -106.12 -103.77 14.34
C VAL A 299 -106.85 -102.61 15.05
N ALA A 300 -107.07 -101.52 14.30
CA ALA A 300 -108.30 -100.73 14.33
C ALA A 300 -108.43 -99.89 13.03
N LEU A 301 -109.55 -100.05 12.31
CA LEU A 301 -110.28 -99.06 11.49
C LEU A 301 -109.43 -97.99 10.74
N ASP A 302 -109.31 -97.94 9.41
CA ASP A 302 -110.24 -98.31 8.32
C ASP A 302 -111.57 -97.53 8.35
N LYS A 303 -111.94 -96.87 7.22
CA LYS A 303 -113.16 -96.04 6.94
C LYS A 303 -113.17 -94.52 7.27
N ALA A 304 -112.44 -93.72 6.47
CA ALA A 304 -112.73 -92.33 6.01
C ALA A 304 -111.47 -91.79 5.29
N LEU A 305 -111.42 -91.40 4.02
CA LEU A 305 -112.40 -91.09 2.97
C LEU A 305 -113.29 -89.86 3.20
N ILE A 306 -112.95 -88.79 2.45
CA ILE A 306 -113.80 -87.71 1.94
C ILE A 306 -114.49 -86.82 2.98
N ASP A 307 -113.93 -85.62 3.19
CA ASP A 307 -114.71 -84.39 2.96
C ASP A 307 -113.80 -83.18 2.60
N GLN A 308 -114.41 -82.13 2.04
CA GLN A 308 -113.86 -80.79 1.75
C GLN A 308 -112.64 -80.69 0.81
N LEU A 309 -112.91 -80.78 -0.51
CA LEU A 309 -111.99 -80.48 -1.62
C LEU A 309 -112.46 -79.39 -2.65
N PRO A 310 -113.50 -78.55 -2.45
CA PRO A 310 -113.76 -77.46 -3.41
C PRO A 310 -114.14 -76.08 -2.82
N GLN A 311 -113.13 -75.25 -2.52
CA GLN A 311 -113.17 -73.77 -2.65
C GLN A 311 -111.76 -73.27 -3.04
N ILE A 312 -111.24 -73.65 -4.22
CA ILE A 312 -111.31 -72.83 -5.45
C ILE A 312 -110.65 -71.45 -5.22
N VAL A 313 -109.34 -71.31 -5.48
CA VAL A 313 -108.75 -70.97 -6.80
C VAL A 313 -109.03 -69.51 -7.27
N GLU A 314 -109.68 -68.67 -6.45
CA GLU A 314 -110.07 -67.29 -6.85
C GLU A 314 -109.05 -66.17 -6.55
N LYS A 315 -107.89 -66.46 -5.94
CA LYS A 315 -106.75 -65.52 -5.76
C LYS A 315 -105.43 -66.27 -5.93
N ALA A 316 -104.76 -66.29 -7.08
CA ALA A 316 -104.81 -65.46 -8.29
C ALA A 316 -104.20 -64.04 -8.17
N ALA A 317 -102.96 -63.94 -8.66
CA ALA A 317 -102.23 -62.76 -9.15
C ALA A 317 -101.78 -61.65 -8.17
N ILE A 318 -100.77 -60.90 -8.65
CA ILE A 318 -100.09 -59.74 -8.02
C ILE A 318 -99.19 -60.10 -6.82
N GLY A 319 -97.86 -59.99 -6.91
CA GLY A 319 -97.06 -59.66 -8.10
C GLY A 319 -95.56 -59.76 -7.86
N LEU A 320 -94.86 -60.48 -8.75
CA LEU A 320 -93.40 -60.40 -8.91
C LEU A 320 -93.09 -59.34 -9.96
N SER A 321 -92.42 -58.25 -9.57
CA SER A 321 -91.85 -57.28 -10.49
C SER A 321 -90.57 -56.67 -9.93
N ASN A 322 -89.63 -56.40 -10.83
CA ASN A 322 -88.34 -55.73 -10.63
C ASN A 322 -87.30 -56.57 -9.83
N SER A 323 -86.42 -57.36 -10.46
CA SER A 323 -85.38 -57.05 -11.48
C SER A 323 -84.07 -56.52 -10.86
N ASN A 324 -82.87 -56.88 -11.34
CA ASN A 324 -82.47 -58.04 -12.16
C ASN A 324 -80.97 -58.31 -11.89
N LEU A 325 -80.57 -59.58 -11.80
CA LEU A 325 -79.17 -60.01 -11.75
C LEU A 325 -78.87 -60.80 -13.03
N THR A 326 -77.90 -60.36 -13.85
CA THR A 326 -77.08 -61.24 -14.70
C THR A 326 -75.88 -60.49 -15.27
N VAL A 327 -74.71 -61.11 -15.19
CA VAL A 327 -73.47 -60.75 -15.88
C VAL A 327 -73.55 -61.20 -17.34
N LEU A 328 -73.00 -60.45 -18.29
CA LEU A 328 -72.58 -61.01 -19.57
C LEU A 328 -71.34 -60.32 -20.14
N ASN A 329 -70.56 -61.06 -20.91
CA ASN A 329 -69.21 -60.72 -21.34
C ASN A 329 -68.99 -61.21 -22.78
N GLY A 330 -68.45 -60.36 -23.65
CA GLY A 330 -67.82 -60.76 -24.91
C GLY A 330 -68.67 -60.75 -26.21
N ALA A 331 -67.95 -60.53 -27.31
CA ALA A 331 -68.26 -60.83 -28.71
C ALA A 331 -69.30 -59.97 -29.49
N GLU A 332 -68.74 -59.09 -30.34
CA GLU A 332 -69.18 -58.70 -31.71
C GLU A 332 -70.51 -57.91 -31.90
N GLY A 333 -70.51 -56.91 -32.81
CA GLY A 333 -71.76 -56.16 -33.11
C GLY A 333 -71.75 -54.93 -34.04
N LEU A 334 -70.63 -54.20 -34.21
CA LEU A 334 -70.47 -52.99 -35.06
C LEU A 334 -71.32 -51.74 -34.69
N GLY A 335 -70.76 -50.54 -34.89
CA GLY A 335 -71.51 -49.26 -34.79
C GLY A 335 -70.65 -48.05 -34.36
N GLN A 336 -70.27 -47.20 -35.31
CA GLN A 336 -69.37 -46.05 -35.09
C GLN A 336 -70.00 -44.92 -34.25
N VAL A 337 -69.17 -44.28 -33.39
CA VAL A 337 -68.84 -42.82 -33.43
C VAL A 337 -67.73 -42.54 -32.41
N ALA A 338 -66.82 -41.60 -32.71
CA ALA A 338 -65.68 -41.27 -31.86
C ALA A 338 -65.32 -39.77 -31.91
N ALA A 339 -64.47 -39.34 -30.96
CA ALA A 339 -63.75 -38.06 -30.89
C ALA A 339 -64.56 -36.76 -30.63
N GLY A 340 -64.82 -36.50 -29.33
CA GLY A 340 -65.10 -35.19 -28.73
C GLY A 340 -65.04 -35.32 -27.20
N LEU A 341 -64.68 -34.34 -26.36
CA LEU A 341 -64.38 -32.91 -26.57
C LEU A 341 -63.44 -32.40 -25.44
N VAL A 342 -62.12 -32.34 -25.65
CA VAL A 342 -61.16 -31.63 -24.74
C VAL A 342 -60.02 -30.96 -25.52
N SER A 343 -60.34 -30.16 -26.55
CA SER A 343 -59.35 -29.41 -27.34
C SER A 343 -59.16 -27.95 -26.90
N GLN A 344 -59.97 -27.44 -25.97
CA GLN A 344 -60.01 -26.01 -25.61
C GLN A 344 -58.98 -25.56 -24.57
N GLY A 345 -58.29 -26.48 -23.87
CA GLY A 345 -57.29 -26.11 -22.85
C GLY A 345 -55.99 -25.51 -23.43
N MET A 346 -55.55 -25.96 -24.61
CA MET A 346 -54.24 -25.58 -25.16
C MET A 346 -54.18 -24.16 -25.74
N ALA A 347 -55.32 -23.54 -26.05
CA ALA A 347 -55.37 -22.19 -26.63
C ALA A 347 -54.85 -21.11 -25.67
N ILE A 348 -54.97 -21.31 -24.36
CA ILE A 348 -54.54 -20.35 -23.33
C ILE A 348 -53.02 -20.47 -23.08
N PHE A 349 -52.42 -21.65 -23.25
CA PHE A 349 -51.00 -21.89 -22.96
C PHE A 349 -50.05 -21.28 -24.02
N GLY A 350 -50.53 -21.06 -25.25
CA GLY A 350 -49.73 -20.42 -26.31
C GLY A 350 -49.60 -18.89 -26.17
N ALA A 351 -50.60 -18.23 -25.59
CA ALA A 351 -50.70 -16.76 -25.58
C ALA A 351 -49.67 -16.06 -24.66
N LEU A 352 -49.01 -16.79 -23.76
CA LEU A 352 -48.04 -16.25 -22.79
C LEU A 352 -46.57 -16.39 -23.24
N ARG A 353 -46.31 -16.76 -24.51
CA ARG A 353 -44.96 -17.02 -25.03
C ARG A 353 -44.64 -16.31 -26.36
N GLY A 354 -45.48 -15.37 -26.78
CA GLY A 354 -45.41 -14.77 -28.12
C GLY A 354 -44.60 -13.47 -28.24
N ASP A 355 -44.42 -12.71 -27.16
CA ASP A 355 -43.86 -11.36 -27.23
C ASP A 355 -42.36 -11.29 -26.90
N ILE A 356 -41.66 -10.41 -27.64
CA ILE A 356 -40.26 -9.95 -27.46
C ILE A 356 -39.13 -10.98 -27.78
N VAL A 357 -39.01 -11.38 -29.06
CA VAL A 357 -37.70 -11.42 -29.78
C VAL A 357 -37.92 -11.18 -31.28
N HIS A 358 -37.68 -9.96 -31.78
CA HIS A 358 -37.42 -9.70 -33.22
C HIS A 358 -36.87 -8.27 -33.43
N TYR A 359 -35.68 -8.12 -34.02
CA TYR A 359 -35.52 -7.81 -35.45
C TYR A 359 -34.03 -7.72 -35.81
N ASP A 360 -33.68 -8.00 -37.08
CA ASP A 360 -32.31 -8.11 -37.58
C ASP A 360 -31.88 -6.93 -38.47
N ASP A 361 -30.57 -6.63 -38.38
CA ASP A 361 -29.61 -6.37 -39.47
C ASP A 361 -29.86 -5.29 -40.56
N GLU A 362 -28.87 -4.42 -40.74
CA GLU A 362 -28.50 -3.86 -42.06
C GLU A 362 -27.08 -3.24 -42.03
N ASN A 363 -26.07 -3.86 -42.66
CA ASN A 363 -25.17 -3.23 -43.66
C ASN A 363 -23.96 -4.11 -44.12
N LEU A 364 -23.71 -4.15 -45.44
CA LEU A 364 -22.54 -4.75 -46.12
C LEU A 364 -22.12 -3.82 -47.29
N VAL A 365 -20.95 -3.89 -47.94
CA VAL A 365 -19.87 -4.91 -48.10
C VAL A 365 -18.48 -4.18 -48.18
N PRO A 366 -17.31 -4.87 -48.16
CA PRO A 366 -15.99 -4.25 -47.93
C PRO A 366 -15.27 -3.73 -49.19
N ASN A 367 -14.12 -3.04 -49.03
CA ASN A 367 -12.99 -3.21 -49.96
C ASN A 367 -11.61 -2.74 -49.45
N GLY A 368 -10.54 -3.40 -49.95
CA GLY A 368 -9.23 -2.77 -50.22
C GLY A 368 -8.07 -3.12 -49.28
N GLU A 369 -7.08 -3.87 -49.79
CA GLU A 369 -5.76 -4.04 -49.19
C GLU A 369 -4.67 -3.22 -49.92
N SER A 370 -3.54 -2.99 -49.23
CA SER A 370 -2.17 -2.85 -49.76
C SER A 370 -1.69 -1.55 -50.45
N HIS A 371 -0.36 -1.36 -50.37
CA HIS A 371 0.51 -0.35 -51.03
C HIS A 371 0.25 1.14 -50.68
N GLN A 372 1.18 1.85 -50.04
CA GLN A 372 2.63 1.93 -50.32
C GLN A 372 3.52 1.91 -49.08
#